data_AF-A0A9W7A8J5-F1
#
_entry.id   AF-A0A9W7A8J5-F1
#
_cell.length_a   1.000
_cell.length_b   1.000
_cell.length_c   1.000
_cell.angle_alpha   90.00
_cell.angle_beta   90.00
_cell.angle_gamma   90.00
#
_symmetry.space_group_name_H-M   'P 1'
#
loop_
_entity.id
_entity.type
_entity.pdbx_description
1 polymer ?
#
loop_
_entity_poly.entity_id
_entity_poly.type
_entity_poly.pdbx_seq_one_letter_code
_entity_poly.pdbx_strand_id
1 'polypeptide(L)'
;MIDGHVGLVLGGAATYLATINSVMPKGWLRRFAHQEPVVFGGIALGCVAVAMPLSIIPVRRALGMPTNNYEPQHPGTKYPARTW
;
A
#
# COMPACT_ATOMS: atom_id res chain seq x y z
N MET A 1 12.97 10.10 -5.27
CA MET A 1 13.30 8.72 -5.65
C MET A 1 12.45 7.79 -4.79
N ILE A 2 11.75 6.84 -5.41
CA ILE A 2 11.06 5.77 -4.67
C ILE A 2 12.16 4.92 -4.01
N ASP A 3 12.02 4.66 -2.71
CA ASP A 3 12.96 3.82 -1.96
C ASP A 3 13.11 2.44 -2.62
N GLY A 4 14.34 1.97 -2.83
CA GLY A 4 14.62 0.70 -3.50
C GLY A 4 13.93 -0.50 -2.82
N HIS A 5 13.76 -0.44 -1.49
CA HIS A 5 13.02 -1.46 -0.75
C HIS A 5 11.53 -1.45 -1.07
N VAL A 6 10.94 -0.26 -1.19
CA VAL A 6 9.52 -0.10 -1.56
C VAL A 6 9.29 -0.57 -2.99
N GLY A 7 10.21 -0.26 -3.90
CA GLY A 7 10.17 -0.76 -5.28
C GLY A 7 10.20 -2.28 -5.36
N LEU A 8 11.06 -2.93 -4.56
CA LEU A 8 11.19 -4.38 -4.50
C LEU A 8 9.92 -5.04 -3.93
N VAL A 9 9.38 -4.51 -2.83
CA VAL A 9 8.17 -5.05 -2.19
C VAL A 9 6.95 -4.89 -3.09
N LEU A 10 6.74 -3.70 -3.67
CA LEU A 10 5.61 -3.44 -4.56
C LEU A 10 5.75 -4.22 -5.87
N GLY A 11 6.96 -4.34 -6.42
CA GLY A 11 7.24 -5.13 -7.61
C GLY A 11 6.97 -6.63 -7.40
N GLY A 12 7.38 -7.17 -6.26
CA GLY A 12 7.09 -8.56 -5.88
C GLY A 12 5.59 -8.81 -5.74
N ALA A 13 4.86 -7.92 -5.06
CA ALA A 13 3.41 -8.02 -4.91
C ALA A 13 2.67 -7.95 -6.26
N ALA A 14 3.09 -7.05 -7.15
CA ALA A 14 2.52 -6.92 -8.50
C ALA A 14 2.78 -8.17 -9.35
N THR A 15 3.99 -8.74 -9.26
CA THR A 15 4.34 -9.96 -10.00
C THR A 15 3.51 -11.15 -9.52
N TYR A 16 3.32 -11.29 -8.21
CA TYR A 16 2.48 -12.34 -7.62
C TYR A 16 1.00 -12.20 -8.02
N LEU A 17 0.47 -10.98 -8.05
CA LEU A 17 -0.89 -10.71 -8.53
C LEU A 17 -1.03 -11.00 -10.04
N ALA A 18 -0.01 -10.70 -10.83
CA ALA A 18 0.00 -11.00 -12.26
C ALA A 18 0.01 -12.50 -12.53
N THR A 19 0.81 -13.27 -11.78
CA THR A 19 0.83 -14.74 -11.92
C THR A 19 -0.49 -15.36 -11.48
N ILE A 20 -1.10 -14.91 -10.37
CA ILE A 20 -2.44 -15.38 -9.98
C ILE A 20 -3.46 -15.12 -11.09
N ASN A 21 -3.48 -13.91 -11.64
CA ASN A 21 -4.40 -13.57 -12.73
C ASN A 21 -4.13 -14.37 -14.02
N SER A 22 -2.89 -14.82 -14.25
CA SER A 22 -2.57 -15.68 -15.41
C SER A 22 -2.99 -17.14 -15.24
N VAL A 23 -3.04 -17.65 -14.01
CA VAL A 23 -3.41 -19.04 -13.71
C VAL A 23 -4.92 -19.20 -13.55
N MET A 24 -5.59 -18.17 -13.04
CA MET A 24 -7.02 -18.22 -12.77
C MET A 24 -7.88 -17.99 -14.03
N PRO A 25 -9.05 -18.63 -14.14
CA PRO A 25 -9.95 -18.42 -15.26
C PRO A 25 -10.50 -16.99 -15.29
N LYS A 26 -10.82 -16.49 -16.50
CA LYS A 26 -11.40 -15.16 -16.70
C LYS A 26 -12.66 -14.99 -15.84
N GLY A 27 -12.71 -13.90 -15.09
CA GLY A 27 -13.85 -13.60 -14.21
C GLY A 27 -13.85 -14.36 -12.87
N TRP A 28 -12.79 -15.11 -12.54
CA TRP A 28 -12.65 -15.77 -11.23
C TRP A 28 -12.83 -14.79 -10.07
N LEU A 29 -12.27 -13.58 -10.17
CA LEU A 29 -12.40 -12.56 -9.13
C LEU A 29 -13.87 -12.17 -8.88
N ARG A 30 -14.66 -11.99 -9.95
CA ARG A 30 -16.09 -11.66 -9.86
C ARG A 30 -16.89 -12.81 -9.28
N ARG A 31 -16.55 -14.05 -9.67
CA ARG A 31 -17.16 -15.26 -9.13
C ARG A 31 -16.85 -15.41 -7.64
N PHE A 32 -15.60 -15.23 -7.24
CA PHE A 32 -15.15 -15.29 -5.86
C PHE A 32 -15.85 -14.23 -4.99
N ALA A 33 -15.90 -12.98 -5.46
CA ALA A 33 -16.61 -11.91 -4.77
C ALA A 33 -18.11 -12.18 -4.57
N HIS A 34 -18.74 -12.91 -5.50
CA HIS A 34 -20.16 -13.27 -5.41
C HIS A 34 -20.41 -14.51 -4.54
N GLN A 35 -19.48 -15.47 -4.50
CA GLN A 35 -19.62 -16.69 -3.71
C GLN A 35 -19.27 -16.46 -2.23
N GLU A 36 -18.24 -15.67 -1.95
CA GLU A 36 -17.72 -15.44 -0.59
C GLU A 36 -17.47 -13.94 -0.31
N PRO A 37 -18.53 -13.12 -0.24
CA PRO A 37 -18.38 -11.66 -0.15
C PRO A 37 -17.68 -11.21 1.14
N VAL A 38 -17.89 -11.91 2.26
CA VAL A 38 -17.26 -11.58 3.55
C VAL A 38 -15.77 -11.86 3.51
N VAL A 39 -15.36 -13.00 2.95
CA VAL A 39 -13.94 -13.37 2.82
C VAL A 39 -13.23 -12.42 1.85
N PHE A 40 -13.84 -12.16 0.69
CA PHE A 40 -13.32 -11.21 -0.28
C PHE A 40 -13.17 -9.80 0.31
N GLY A 41 -14.19 -9.31 1.02
CA GLY A 41 -14.13 -8.02 1.72
C GLY A 41 -13.05 -7.98 2.80
N GLY A 42 -12.89 -9.06 3.57
CA GLY A 42 -11.84 -9.18 4.58
C GLY A 42 -10.43 -9.14 3.98
N ILE A 43 -10.19 -9.86 2.88
CA ILE A 43 -8.93 -9.83 2.15
C ILE A 43 -8.68 -8.43 1.58
N ALA A 44 -9.68 -7.81 0.95
CA ALA A 44 -9.56 -6.46 0.41
C ALA A 44 -9.20 -5.42 1.49
N LEU A 45 -9.89 -5.46 2.64
CA LEU A 45 -9.58 -4.59 3.78
C LEU A 45 -8.19 -4.86 4.36
N GLY A 46 -7.80 -6.14 4.47
CA GLY A 46 -6.47 -6.53 4.92
C GLY A 46 -5.37 -6.00 4.00
N CYS A 47 -5.55 -6.12 2.68
CA CYS A 47 -4.63 -5.56 1.69
C CYS A 47 -4.51 -4.04 1.82
N VAL A 48 -5.62 -3.33 2.01
CA VAL A 48 -5.61 -1.87 2.24
C VAL A 48 -4.87 -1.51 3.53
N ALA A 49 -5.13 -2.23 4.63
CA ALA A 49 -4.48 -1.99 5.91
C ALA A 49 -2.96 -2.19 5.84
N VAL A 50 -2.49 -3.21 5.13
CA VAL A 50 -1.05 -3.48 4.93
C VAL A 50 -0.42 -2.46 3.97
N ALA A 51 -1.13 -2.04 2.92
CA ALA A 51 -0.62 -1.07 1.94
C ALA A 51 -0.63 0.38 2.44
N MET A 52 -1.48 0.70 3.42
CA MET A 52 -1.61 2.04 4.02
C MET A 52 -0.27 2.62 4.51
N PRO A 53 0.48 1.98 5.43
CA PRO A 53 1.72 2.56 5.96
C PRO A 53 2.79 2.78 4.87
N LEU A 54 2.82 1.90 3.86
CA LEU A 54 3.75 2.00 2.73
C LEU A 54 3.46 3.20 1.81
N SER A 55 2.19 3.58 1.67
CA SER A 55 1.75 4.64 0.75
C SER A 55 1.49 5.98 1.44
N ILE A 56 0.96 5.98 2.66
CA ILE A 56 0.59 7.20 3.38
C ILE A 56 1.80 8.07 3.70
N ILE A 57 2.90 7.47 4.20
CA ILE A 57 4.08 8.23 4.60
C ILE A 57 4.70 8.99 3.41
N PRO A 58 4.99 8.36 2.25
CA PRO A 58 5.51 9.10 1.10
C PRO A 58 4.52 10.12 0.54
N VAL A 59 3.21 9.83 0.54
CA VAL A 59 2.18 10.80 0.10
C VAL A 59 2.14 12.02 1.04
N ARG A 60 2.16 11.81 2.36
CA ARG A 60 2.19 12.91 3.34
C ARG A 60 3.46 13.75 3.23
N ARG A 61 4.61 13.14 2.93
CA ARG A 61 5.87 13.86 2.62
C ARG A 61 5.74 14.72 1.37
N ALA A 62 5.13 14.21 0.30
CA ALA A 62 4.91 14.95 -0.94
C ALA A 62 3.97 16.15 -0.74
N LEU A 63 2.98 16.03 0.15
CA LEU A 63 2.06 17.12 0.51
C LEU A 63 2.65 18.11 1.54
N GLY A 64 3.90 17.92 1.97
CA GLY A 64 4.55 18.79 2.96
C GLY A 64 4.00 18.64 4.39
N MET A 65 3.19 17.62 4.67
CA MET A 65 2.61 17.38 5.99
C MET A 65 3.67 16.84 6.97
N PRO A 66 3.55 17.12 8.27
CA PRO A 66 4.52 16.66 9.25
C PRO A 66 4.54 15.13 9.37
N THR A 67 5.70 14.53 9.16
CA THR A 67 5.92 13.07 9.19
C THR A 67 6.91 12.63 10.27
N ASN A 68 7.33 13.53 11.17
CA ASN A 68 8.34 13.21 12.19
C ASN A 68 7.94 12.03 13.09
N ASN A 69 6.64 11.89 13.40
CA ASN A 69 6.13 10.87 14.32
C ASN A 69 6.27 9.44 13.78
N TYR A 70 6.42 9.30 12.46
CA TYR A 70 6.47 8.00 11.79
C TYR A 70 7.89 7.58 11.49
N GLU A 71 8.75 8.52 11.09
CA GLU A 71 10.12 8.21 10.68
C GLU A 71 11.03 9.44 10.85
N PRO A 72 11.48 9.73 12.08
CA PRO A 72 12.22 10.96 12.39
C PRO A 72 13.60 11.03 11.75
N GLN A 73 14.16 9.89 11.32
CA GLN A 73 15.51 9.77 10.77
C GLN A 73 15.56 9.85 9.24
N HIS A 74 14.42 9.82 8.56
CA HIS A 74 14.38 9.81 7.10
C HIS A 74 14.66 11.21 6.52
N PRO A 75 15.52 11.35 5.48
CA PRO A 75 15.98 12.64 4.96
C PRO A 75 14.86 13.55 4.41
N GLY A 76 13.76 12.95 3.96
CA GLY A 76 12.56 13.66 3.51
C GLY A 76 11.55 14.03 4.61
N THR A 77 11.89 13.86 5.89
CA THR A 77 10.94 14.08 6.98
C THR A 77 10.63 15.56 7.19
N LYS A 78 9.33 15.88 7.24
CA LYS A 78 8.83 17.23 7.51
C LYS A 78 8.47 17.37 8.98
N TYR A 79 8.93 18.44 9.60
CA TYR A 79 8.58 18.81 10.97
C TYR A 79 7.36 19.72 10.96
N PRO A 80 6.52 19.69 12.01
CA PRO A 80 5.42 20.64 12.14
C PRO A 80 6.01 22.06 12.15
N ALA A 81 5.36 22.98 11.43
CA ALA A 81 5.68 24.39 11.53
C ALA A 81 5.45 24.81 12.99
N ARG A 82 6.48 25.36 13.63
CA ARG A 82 6.42 25.81 15.02
C ARG A 82 5.49 27.02 15.08
N THR A 83 4.20 26.78 15.33
CA THR A 83 3.26 27.83 15.73
C THR A 83 3.47 28.03 17.23
N TRP A 84 4.19 29.10 17.55
CA TRP A 84 4.32 29.65 18.90
C TRP A 84 2.96 30.10 19.40
#